data_AF-A0AAW1EST1-F1
#
_entry.id   AF-A0AAW1EST1-F1
#
_cell.length_a   1.000
_cell.length_b   1.000
_cell.length_c   1.000
_cell.angle_alpha   90.00
_cell.angle_beta   90.00
_cell.angle_gamma   90.00
#
_symmetry.space_group_name_H-M   'P 1'
#
loop_
_entity.id
_entity.type
_entity.pdbx_description
1 polymer ?
#
loop_
_entity_poly.entity_id
_entity_poly.type
_entity_poly.pdbx_seq_one_letter_code
_entity_poly.pdbx_strand_id
1 'polypeptide(L)'
;MLSWRDGFCSRLKQQNQDGRQPSGHRQTHRKQRCRATADVPLCSDDDSVSKCPSGCRLQGLISQTENKVERSLRKVCKTAKMYEDAAEKSMTAMTHIYSHNRRVIVNRHVSELQLVEHSEGLARNLTSLRRRSSRLSLQLQQLSASVQKQMEETYRTEVDIDMKLRACYGSCRLVLPFSVDHFIYQTLRADVEQLDETLSRRRKAAPPPRDVPRMKLQPVDVGPAPPPEYRTIPAVRRELLTQFEDIGQNRVVVEELLEALHPAELRQV
;
A
#
# COMPACT_ATOMS: atom_id res chain seq x y z
N MET A 1 7.41 -32.95 20.68
CA MET A 1 8.85 -33.30 20.55
C MET A 1 9.83 -32.26 21.12
N LEU A 2 9.42 -31.01 21.43
CA LEU A 2 10.33 -29.98 22.00
C LEU A 2 10.64 -30.19 23.50
N SER A 3 9.70 -30.72 24.27
CA SER A 3 9.81 -30.86 25.75
C SER A 3 10.95 -31.78 26.24
N TRP A 4 11.35 -32.79 25.45
CA TRP A 4 12.46 -33.68 25.84
C TRP A 4 13.84 -33.04 25.70
N ARG A 5 13.97 -32.06 24.79
CA ARG A 5 15.25 -31.42 24.43
C ARG A 5 15.71 -30.46 25.53
N ASP A 6 14.78 -29.64 26.03
CA ASP A 6 15.03 -28.67 27.10
C ASP A 6 15.33 -29.35 28.44
N GLY A 7 14.59 -30.41 28.77
CA GLY A 7 14.77 -31.15 30.02
C GLY A 7 16.09 -31.94 30.08
N PHE A 8 16.66 -32.35 28.95
CA PHE A 8 17.91 -33.10 28.90
C PHE A 8 19.14 -32.19 29.03
N CYS A 9 19.21 -31.12 28.22
CA CYS A 9 20.32 -30.17 28.27
C CYS A 9 20.36 -29.38 29.58
N SER A 10 19.21 -29.10 30.19
CA SER A 10 19.12 -28.46 31.52
C SER A 10 19.66 -29.37 32.63
N ARG A 11 19.33 -30.67 32.60
CA ARG A 11 19.85 -31.66 33.57
C ARG A 11 21.37 -31.86 33.47
N LEU A 12 21.93 -31.87 32.26
CA LEU A 12 23.38 -31.97 32.04
C LEU A 12 24.15 -30.75 32.58
N LYS A 13 23.51 -29.57 32.55
CA LYS A 13 24.03 -28.32 33.11
C LYS A 13 23.99 -28.31 34.65
N GLN A 14 23.02 -29.00 35.24
CA GLN A 14 22.87 -29.18 36.69
C GLN A 14 23.92 -30.14 37.26
N GLN A 15 24.18 -31.26 36.57
CA GLN A 15 25.27 -32.20 36.93
C GLN A 15 26.68 -31.57 36.91
N ASN A 16 26.93 -30.55 36.08
CA ASN A 16 28.19 -29.81 36.10
C ASN A 16 28.29 -28.79 37.25
N GLN A 17 27.16 -28.29 37.76
CA GLN A 17 27.12 -27.36 38.90
C GLN A 17 27.19 -28.10 40.24
N ASP A 18 26.61 -29.31 40.32
CA ASP A 18 26.64 -30.17 41.50
C ASP A 18 28.01 -30.84 41.75
N GLY A 19 29.06 -30.46 41.01
CA GLY A 19 30.43 -30.85 41.34
C GLY A 19 30.66 -32.36 41.41
N ARG A 20 29.89 -33.20 40.70
CA ARG A 20 30.26 -34.60 40.48
C ARG A 20 31.44 -34.64 39.50
N GLN A 21 32.61 -34.34 40.02
CA GLN A 21 33.85 -34.87 39.45
C GLN A 21 33.65 -36.38 39.31
N PRO A 22 34.00 -37.00 38.16
CA PRO A 22 34.26 -38.42 38.14
C PRO A 22 35.25 -38.66 39.27
N SER A 23 34.90 -39.51 40.23
CA SER A 23 35.77 -39.91 41.32
C SER A 23 37.02 -40.50 40.69
N GLY A 24 38.01 -39.64 40.46
CA GLY A 24 39.31 -39.98 39.96
C GLY A 24 40.04 -40.70 41.08
N HIS A 25 39.74 -41.98 41.26
CA HIS A 25 40.68 -42.88 41.88
C HIS A 25 41.94 -42.88 41.02
N ARG A 26 42.86 -41.94 41.30
CA ARG A 26 44.28 -42.07 40.95
C ARG A 26 44.85 -43.21 41.80
N GLN A 27 44.47 -44.44 41.49
CA GLN A 27 45.29 -45.58 41.85
C GLN A 27 46.47 -45.57 40.88
N THR A 28 47.65 -45.25 41.40
CA THR A 28 48.94 -45.46 40.75
C THR A 28 49.14 -46.95 40.53
N HIS A 29 48.52 -47.50 39.48
CA HIS A 29 48.76 -48.88 39.06
C HIS A 29 50.20 -49.01 38.59
N ARG A 30 51.00 -49.73 39.38
CA ARG A 30 52.29 -50.28 38.98
C ARG A 30 52.09 -51.00 37.64
N LYS A 31 52.79 -50.57 36.58
CA LYS A 31 52.75 -51.22 35.26
C LYS A 31 53.32 -52.63 35.37
N GLN A 32 52.50 -53.61 35.78
CA GLN A 32 52.82 -55.01 35.56
C GLN A 32 52.78 -55.26 34.04
N ARG A 33 53.83 -55.89 33.51
CA ARG A 33 53.89 -56.29 32.11
C ARG A 33 52.91 -57.44 31.89
N CYS A 34 51.67 -57.15 31.50
CA CYS A 34 50.79 -58.14 30.89
C CYS A 34 51.28 -58.38 29.45
N ARG A 35 52.18 -59.34 29.25
CA ARG A 35 52.45 -59.88 27.91
C ARG A 35 51.32 -60.84 27.55
N ALA A 36 50.81 -60.76 26.33
CA ALA A 36 49.97 -61.82 25.78
C ALA A 36 50.80 -63.10 25.72
N THR A 37 50.48 -64.07 26.56
CA THR A 37 50.98 -65.44 26.39
C THR A 37 50.30 -66.01 25.15
N ALA A 38 51.07 -66.52 24.20
CA ALA A 38 50.58 -67.08 22.94
C ALA A 38 49.76 -68.38 23.11
N ASP A 39 49.59 -68.84 24.35
CA ASP A 39 49.03 -70.15 24.70
C ASP A 39 47.51 -70.17 24.95
N VAL A 40 46.79 -69.07 24.65
CA VAL A 40 45.32 -69.03 24.78
C VAL A 40 44.69 -69.27 23.41
N PRO A 41 43.94 -70.38 23.20
CA PRO A 41 43.26 -70.65 21.93
C PRO A 41 42.20 -69.59 21.64
N LEU A 42 41.94 -69.35 20.35
CA LEU A 42 40.88 -68.45 19.91
C LEU A 42 39.52 -68.95 20.43
N CYS A 43 38.69 -68.04 20.93
CA CYS A 43 37.35 -68.37 21.41
C CYS A 43 36.45 -68.77 20.23
N SER A 44 35.60 -69.80 20.45
CA SER A 44 34.45 -70.11 19.59
C SER A 44 33.20 -69.35 20.06
N ASP A 45 32.15 -69.26 19.25
CA ASP A 45 30.92 -68.53 19.62
C ASP A 45 30.23 -69.10 20.87
N ASP A 46 30.35 -70.41 21.10
CA ASP A 46 29.84 -71.12 22.29
C ASP A 46 30.58 -70.73 23.58
N ASP A 47 31.81 -70.20 23.47
CA ASP A 47 32.61 -69.76 24.62
C ASP A 47 32.19 -68.37 25.13
N SER A 48 31.29 -67.66 24.43
CA SER A 48 30.92 -66.28 24.76
C SER A 48 30.19 -66.13 26.11
N VAL A 49 29.52 -67.19 26.56
CA VAL A 49 28.80 -67.23 27.84
C VAL A 49 29.71 -67.69 29.00
N SER A 50 30.70 -68.54 28.71
CA SER A 50 31.59 -69.15 29.72
C SER A 50 32.92 -68.42 29.89
N LYS A 51 33.42 -67.73 28.85
CA LYS A 51 34.68 -66.96 28.86
C LYS A 51 34.39 -65.47 28.68
N CYS A 52 34.25 -64.76 29.81
CA CYS A 52 33.99 -63.31 29.83
C CYS A 52 35.28 -62.48 29.89
N PRO A 53 35.30 -61.27 29.28
CA PRO A 53 36.40 -60.33 29.47
C PRO A 53 36.50 -59.89 30.94
N SER A 54 37.69 -59.46 31.36
CA SER A 54 37.90 -58.98 32.72
C SER A 54 37.04 -57.74 33.04
N GLY A 55 36.54 -57.68 34.28
CA GLY A 55 35.74 -56.55 34.76
C GLY A 55 36.45 -55.20 34.60
N CYS A 56 37.77 -55.15 34.80
CA CYS A 56 38.56 -53.93 34.59
C CYS A 56 38.55 -53.46 33.13
N ARG A 57 38.57 -54.39 32.16
CA ARG A 57 38.48 -54.05 30.73
C ARG A 57 37.09 -53.53 30.38
N LEU A 58 36.04 -54.19 30.89
CA LEU A 58 34.66 -53.73 30.71
C LEU A 58 34.44 -52.35 31.33
N GLN A 59 34.88 -52.14 32.56
CA GLN A 59 34.76 -50.85 33.25
C GLN A 59 35.50 -49.74 32.51
N GLY A 60 36.71 -50.02 31.99
CA GLY A 60 37.46 -49.06 31.17
C GLY A 60 36.72 -48.68 29.88
N LEU A 61 36.12 -49.66 29.18
CA LEU A 61 35.34 -49.42 27.97
C LEU A 61 34.03 -48.68 28.27
N ILE A 62 33.31 -49.05 29.34
CA ILE A 62 32.09 -48.36 29.80
C ILE A 62 32.44 -46.90 30.09
N SER A 63 33.43 -46.63 30.94
CA SER A 63 33.84 -45.25 31.25
C SER A 63 34.31 -44.48 30.02
N GLN A 64 35.00 -45.12 29.07
CA GLN A 64 35.43 -44.46 27.83
C GLN A 64 34.24 -44.07 26.94
N THR A 65 33.28 -44.99 26.78
CA THR A 65 32.07 -44.76 25.98
C THR A 65 31.14 -43.74 26.61
N GLU A 66 30.91 -43.79 27.93
CA GLU A 66 30.17 -42.79 28.69
C GLU A 66 30.78 -41.40 28.52
N ASN A 67 32.09 -41.26 28.71
CA ASN A 67 32.78 -39.98 28.50
C ASN A 67 32.66 -39.47 27.06
N LYS A 68 32.70 -40.37 26.06
CA LYS A 68 32.57 -39.99 24.64
C LYS A 68 31.15 -39.52 24.33
N VAL A 69 30.14 -40.22 24.83
CA VAL A 69 28.72 -39.86 24.68
C VAL A 69 28.44 -38.54 25.40
N GLU A 70 28.91 -38.37 26.63
CA GLU A 70 28.72 -37.15 27.41
C GLU A 70 29.33 -35.93 26.70
N ARG A 71 30.56 -36.05 26.18
CA ARG A 71 31.18 -34.98 25.37
C ARG A 71 30.38 -34.67 24.11
N SER A 72 29.86 -35.69 23.43
CA SER A 72 29.01 -35.49 22.25
C SER A 72 27.72 -34.75 22.61
N LEU A 73 27.07 -35.16 23.70
CA LEU A 73 25.84 -34.54 24.18
C LEU A 73 26.06 -33.09 24.65
N ARG A 74 27.17 -32.80 25.33
CA ARG A 74 27.58 -31.42 25.66
C ARG A 74 27.72 -30.56 24.40
N LYS A 75 28.33 -31.10 23.33
CA LYS A 75 28.44 -30.39 22.04
C LYS A 75 27.07 -30.13 21.44
N VAL A 76 26.18 -31.13 21.40
CA VAL A 76 24.81 -30.98 20.88
C VAL A 76 24.05 -29.90 21.65
N CYS A 77 24.09 -29.92 22.98
CA CYS A 77 23.42 -28.91 23.80
C CYS A 77 24.00 -27.51 23.60
N LYS A 78 25.34 -27.38 23.47
CA LYS A 78 25.97 -26.09 23.17
C LYS A 78 25.51 -25.55 21.82
N THR A 79 25.50 -26.39 20.79
CA THR A 79 25.06 -26.00 19.45
C THR A 79 23.58 -25.65 19.42
N ALA A 80 22.72 -26.43 20.08
CA ALA A 80 21.29 -26.12 20.20
C ALA A 80 21.06 -24.74 20.82
N LYS A 81 21.73 -24.44 21.94
CA LYS A 81 21.64 -23.13 22.58
C LYS A 81 22.14 -22.01 21.69
N MET A 82 23.24 -22.20 20.96
CA MET A 82 23.74 -21.19 20.01
C MET A 82 22.70 -20.86 18.93
N TYR A 83 21.96 -21.85 18.44
CA TYR A 83 20.90 -21.62 17.46
C TYR A 83 19.69 -20.92 18.07
N GLU A 84 19.31 -21.25 19.31
CA GLU A 84 18.24 -20.54 20.03
C GLU A 84 18.60 -19.06 20.24
N ASP A 85 19.80 -18.78 20.77
CA ASP A 85 20.28 -17.40 20.99
C ASP A 85 20.38 -16.63 19.66
N ALA A 86 20.81 -17.28 18.57
CA ALA A 86 20.87 -16.67 17.24
C ALA A 86 19.48 -16.39 16.66
N ALA A 87 18.52 -17.29 16.87
CA ALA A 87 17.14 -17.09 16.44
C ALA A 87 16.48 -15.92 17.18
N GLU A 88 16.67 -15.82 18.50
CA GLU A 88 16.16 -14.70 19.30
C GLU A 88 16.73 -13.34 18.85
N LYS A 89 18.05 -13.29 18.60
CA LYS A 89 18.70 -12.08 18.06
C LYS A 89 18.17 -11.70 16.68
N SER A 90 18.03 -12.69 15.79
CA SER A 90 17.47 -12.47 14.46
C SER A 90 16.04 -11.92 14.53
N MET A 91 15.24 -12.42 15.46
CA MET A 91 13.85 -12.02 15.61
C MET A 91 13.73 -10.61 16.18
N THR A 92 14.54 -10.28 17.20
CA THR A 92 14.62 -8.91 17.76
C THR A 92 15.00 -7.89 16.68
N ALA A 93 15.98 -8.21 15.83
CA ALA A 93 16.39 -7.36 14.72
C ALA A 93 15.24 -7.18 13.70
N MET A 94 14.51 -8.25 13.39
CA MET A 94 13.34 -8.21 12.50
C MET A 94 12.24 -7.31 13.06
N THR A 95 11.93 -7.42 14.36
CA THR A 95 10.93 -6.60 15.04
C THR A 95 11.32 -5.12 15.02
N HIS A 96 12.60 -4.79 15.22
CA HIS A 96 13.09 -3.40 15.10
C HIS A 96 12.91 -2.86 13.68
N ILE A 97 13.35 -3.62 12.66
CA ILE A 97 13.17 -3.25 11.24
C ILE A 97 11.70 -3.02 10.93
N TYR A 98 10.84 -3.93 11.39
CA TYR A 98 9.40 -3.79 11.20
C TYR A 98 8.87 -2.49 11.83
N SER A 99 9.16 -2.25 13.11
CA SER A 99 8.63 -1.10 13.84
C SER A 99 9.02 0.24 13.20
N HIS A 100 10.25 0.31 12.66
CA HIS A 100 10.76 1.45 11.94
C HIS A 100 10.00 1.68 10.62
N ASN A 101 9.82 0.62 9.83
CA ASN A 101 9.14 0.71 8.54
C ASN A 101 7.62 0.89 8.67
N ARG A 102 7.00 0.41 9.75
CA ARG A 102 5.55 0.53 9.96
C ARG A 102 5.08 1.97 9.90
N ARG A 103 5.78 2.89 10.57
CA ARG A 103 5.41 4.31 10.56
C ARG A 103 5.39 4.87 9.13
N VAL A 104 6.38 4.52 8.31
CA VAL A 104 6.49 4.98 6.93
C VAL A 104 5.36 4.40 6.08
N ILE A 105 5.07 3.12 6.22
CA ILE A 105 4.04 2.41 5.46
C ILE A 105 2.64 2.92 5.81
N VAL A 106 2.33 3.08 7.10
CA VAL A 106 1.06 3.66 7.55
C VAL A 106 0.90 5.09 7.08
N ASN A 107 1.93 5.93 7.24
CA ASN A 107 1.87 7.32 6.76
C ASN A 107 1.61 7.39 5.26
N ARG A 108 2.31 6.57 4.47
CA ARG A 108 2.08 6.50 3.02
C ARG A 108 0.64 6.11 2.68
N HIS A 109 0.11 5.08 3.34
CA HIS A 109 -1.27 4.63 3.13
C HIS A 109 -2.29 5.74 3.45
N VAL A 110 -2.10 6.45 4.57
CA VAL A 110 -2.97 7.58 4.95
C VAL A 110 -2.85 8.73 3.94
N SER A 111 -1.64 9.05 3.46
CA SER A 111 -1.45 10.08 2.43
C SER A 111 -2.09 9.70 1.09
N GLU A 112 -2.02 8.43 0.69
CA GLU A 112 -2.68 7.93 -0.52
C GLU A 112 -4.21 8.02 -0.41
N LEU A 113 -4.79 7.72 0.77
CA LEU A 113 -6.22 7.92 1.05
C LEU A 113 -6.62 9.39 0.94
N GLN A 114 -5.88 10.29 1.60
CA GLN A 114 -6.14 11.72 1.56
C GLN A 114 -6.05 12.29 0.15
N LEU A 115 -5.07 11.83 -0.64
CA LEU A 115 -4.92 12.24 -2.04
C LEU A 115 -6.17 11.88 -2.86
N VAL A 116 -6.68 10.65 -2.71
CA VAL A 116 -7.89 10.22 -3.42
C VAL A 116 -9.11 11.01 -2.97
N GLU A 117 -9.31 11.20 -1.67
CA GLU A 117 -10.42 11.99 -1.13
C GLU A 117 -10.41 13.44 -1.66
N HIS A 118 -9.26 14.11 -1.59
CA HIS A 118 -9.10 15.47 -2.09
C HIS A 118 -9.31 15.56 -3.60
N SER A 119 -8.78 14.59 -4.36
CA SER A 119 -8.95 14.54 -5.82
C SER A 119 -10.42 14.36 -6.20
N GLU A 120 -11.17 13.56 -5.45
CA GLU A 120 -12.60 13.35 -5.68
C GLU A 120 -13.40 14.62 -5.37
N GLY A 121 -13.09 15.30 -4.25
CA GLY A 121 -13.68 16.59 -3.90
C GLY A 121 -13.45 17.63 -5.00
N LEU A 122 -12.21 17.72 -5.50
CA LEU A 122 -11.85 18.61 -6.61
C LEU A 122 -12.61 18.27 -7.90
N ALA A 123 -12.72 16.97 -8.23
CA ALA A 123 -13.43 16.52 -9.42
C ALA A 123 -14.92 16.90 -9.38
N ARG A 124 -15.57 16.73 -8.22
CA ARG A 124 -16.97 17.15 -8.01
C ARG A 124 -17.15 18.66 -8.15
N ASN A 125 -16.27 19.44 -7.52
CA ASN A 125 -16.31 20.91 -7.57
C ASN A 125 -16.09 21.43 -8.99
N LEU A 126 -15.10 20.91 -9.70
CA LEU A 126 -14.81 21.30 -11.09
C LEU A 126 -15.98 20.94 -12.02
N THR A 127 -16.59 19.78 -11.84
CA THR A 127 -17.78 19.36 -12.61
C THR A 127 -18.95 20.31 -12.38
N SER A 128 -19.21 20.67 -11.12
CA SER A 128 -20.27 21.63 -10.76
C SER A 128 -20.01 23.01 -11.36
N LEU A 129 -18.77 23.52 -11.26
CA LEU A 129 -18.36 24.80 -11.83
C LEU A 129 -18.50 24.82 -13.35
N ARG A 130 -18.10 23.75 -14.04
CA ARG A 130 -18.27 23.61 -15.50
C ARG A 130 -19.74 23.66 -15.91
N ARG A 131 -20.61 22.95 -15.22
CA ARG A 131 -22.07 22.99 -15.48
C ARG A 131 -22.64 24.38 -15.28
N ARG A 132 -22.29 25.05 -14.16
CA ARG A 132 -22.74 26.41 -13.86
C ARG A 132 -22.23 27.43 -14.89
N SER A 133 -20.95 27.34 -15.25
CA SER A 133 -20.32 28.21 -16.25
C SER A 133 -20.97 28.05 -17.63
N SER A 134 -21.23 26.82 -18.06
CA SER A 134 -21.90 26.53 -19.34
C SER A 134 -23.32 27.11 -19.37
N ARG A 135 -24.08 26.96 -18.28
CA ARG A 135 -25.42 27.54 -18.14
C ARG A 135 -25.40 29.06 -18.22
N LEU A 136 -24.49 29.70 -17.47
CA LEU A 136 -24.36 31.16 -17.48
C LEU A 136 -23.93 31.68 -18.85
N SER A 137 -23.04 30.96 -19.54
CA SER A 137 -22.64 31.32 -20.90
C SER A 137 -23.81 31.27 -21.87
N LEU A 138 -24.69 30.27 -21.76
CA LEU A 138 -25.90 30.18 -22.58
C LEU A 138 -26.88 31.32 -22.28
N GLN A 139 -27.08 31.65 -21.00
CA GLN A 139 -27.94 32.75 -20.57
C GLN A 139 -27.44 34.10 -21.09
N LEU A 140 -26.13 34.35 -21.06
CA LEU A 140 -25.53 35.57 -21.60
C LEU A 140 -25.75 35.70 -23.11
N GLN A 141 -25.65 34.61 -23.87
CA GLN A 141 -25.92 34.63 -25.31
C GLN A 141 -27.38 34.94 -25.61
N GLN A 142 -28.31 34.32 -24.87
CA GLN A 142 -29.74 34.63 -25.02
C GLN A 142 -30.05 36.08 -24.70
N LEU A 143 -29.45 36.62 -23.64
CA LEU A 143 -29.63 38.01 -23.25
C LEU A 143 -29.04 38.97 -24.29
N SER A 144 -27.83 38.70 -24.78
CA SER A 144 -27.19 39.50 -25.84
C SER A 144 -28.05 39.56 -27.11
N ALA A 145 -28.57 38.41 -27.58
CA ALA A 145 -29.48 38.37 -28.73
C ALA A 145 -30.79 39.13 -28.48
N SER A 146 -31.34 39.03 -27.26
CA SER A 146 -32.55 39.78 -26.88
C SER A 146 -32.32 41.29 -26.86
N VAL A 147 -31.18 41.74 -26.32
CA VAL A 147 -30.81 43.16 -26.27
C VAL A 147 -30.58 43.71 -27.68
N GLN A 148 -29.91 42.95 -28.54
CA GLN A 148 -29.70 43.34 -29.94
C GLN A 148 -31.04 43.56 -30.66
N LYS A 149 -32.00 42.64 -30.47
CA LYS A 149 -33.34 42.76 -31.05
C LYS A 149 -34.10 43.97 -30.49
N GLN A 150 -34.09 44.16 -29.17
CA GLN A 150 -34.74 45.31 -28.53
C GLN A 150 -34.14 46.64 -29.00
N MET A 151 -32.82 46.70 -29.18
CA MET A 151 -32.15 47.90 -29.69
C MET A 151 -32.59 48.22 -31.12
N GLU A 152 -32.69 47.21 -32.00
CA GLU A 152 -33.17 47.39 -33.38
C GLU A 152 -34.64 47.85 -33.43
N GLU A 153 -35.50 47.25 -32.60
CA GLU A 153 -36.90 47.66 -32.46
C GLU A 153 -37.00 49.10 -31.95
N THR A 154 -36.24 49.46 -30.90
CA THR A 154 -36.24 50.81 -30.31
C THR A 154 -35.79 51.84 -31.34
N TYR A 155 -34.69 51.58 -32.06
CA TYR A 155 -34.21 52.46 -33.12
C TYR A 155 -35.26 52.69 -34.22
N ARG A 156 -35.91 51.62 -34.69
CA ARG A 156 -36.99 51.73 -35.70
C ARG A 156 -38.16 52.56 -35.18
N THR A 157 -38.58 52.33 -33.93
CA THR A 157 -39.67 53.10 -33.33
C THR A 157 -39.32 54.57 -33.15
N GLU A 158 -38.08 54.88 -32.78
CA GLU A 158 -37.66 56.27 -32.59
C GLU A 158 -37.60 57.05 -33.91
N VAL A 159 -37.11 56.42 -34.98
CA VAL A 159 -37.12 56.98 -36.34
C VAL A 159 -38.56 57.16 -36.85
N ASP A 160 -39.45 56.21 -36.58
CA ASP A 160 -40.87 56.34 -36.94
C ASP A 160 -41.56 57.48 -36.18
N ILE A 161 -41.27 57.64 -34.88
CA ILE A 161 -41.77 58.76 -34.06
C ILE A 161 -41.25 60.09 -34.61
N ASP A 162 -39.96 60.20 -34.93
CA ASP A 162 -39.38 61.41 -35.54
C ASP A 162 -40.08 61.79 -36.85
N MET A 163 -40.31 60.81 -37.71
CA MET A 163 -41.01 61.02 -38.98
C MET A 163 -42.46 61.47 -38.76
N LYS A 164 -43.18 60.84 -37.81
CA LYS A 164 -44.56 61.19 -37.47
C LYS A 164 -44.67 62.58 -36.85
N LEU A 165 -43.75 62.96 -35.97
CA LEU A 165 -43.68 64.33 -35.42
C LEU A 165 -43.40 65.36 -36.52
N ARG A 166 -42.51 65.04 -37.46
CA ARG A 166 -42.21 65.92 -38.60
C ARG A 166 -43.38 66.07 -39.57
N ALA A 167 -44.20 65.04 -39.75
CA ALA A 167 -45.39 65.12 -40.59
C ALA A 167 -46.42 66.15 -40.06
N CYS A 168 -46.43 66.42 -38.75
CA CYS A 168 -47.36 67.37 -38.13
C CYS A 168 -47.07 68.86 -38.46
N TYR A 169 -45.91 69.21 -39.03
CA TYR A 169 -45.56 70.62 -39.34
C TYR A 169 -46.58 71.32 -40.25
N GLY A 170 -47.27 70.57 -41.11
CA GLY A 170 -48.30 71.10 -42.00
C GLY A 170 -49.74 71.01 -41.46
N SER A 171 -49.95 70.40 -40.30
CA SER A 171 -51.30 70.08 -39.80
C SER A 171 -51.56 70.59 -38.37
N CYS A 172 -50.53 70.86 -37.57
CA CYS A 172 -50.65 71.25 -36.17
C CYS A 172 -50.19 72.70 -35.96
N ARG A 173 -50.79 73.39 -34.98
CA ARG A 173 -50.42 74.77 -34.61
C ARG A 173 -49.01 74.89 -34.03
N LEU A 174 -48.56 73.85 -33.33
CA LEU A 174 -47.25 73.75 -32.70
C LEU A 174 -46.73 72.32 -32.91
N VAL A 175 -45.43 72.20 -33.15
CA VAL A 175 -44.72 70.92 -33.29
C VAL A 175 -43.51 70.91 -32.37
N LEU A 176 -43.28 69.77 -31.72
CA LEU A 176 -42.12 69.56 -30.86
C LEU A 176 -40.88 69.28 -31.73
N PRO A 177 -39.78 70.05 -31.56
CA PRO A 177 -38.53 69.73 -32.22
C PRO A 177 -37.95 68.46 -31.59
N PHE A 178 -37.92 67.39 -32.36
CA PHE A 178 -37.34 66.10 -32.01
C PHE A 178 -36.36 65.68 -33.12
N SER A 179 -35.31 64.96 -32.75
CA SER A 179 -34.34 64.40 -33.69
C SER A 179 -33.72 63.15 -33.08
N VAL A 180 -33.58 62.09 -33.88
CA VAL A 180 -32.95 60.84 -33.44
C VAL A 180 -31.43 60.99 -33.39
N ASP A 181 -30.81 60.54 -32.29
CA ASP A 181 -29.35 60.43 -32.20
C ASP A 181 -28.88 59.09 -32.78
N HIS A 182 -28.54 59.10 -34.06
CA HIS A 182 -28.05 57.91 -34.77
C HIS A 182 -26.68 57.42 -34.26
N PHE A 183 -25.87 58.30 -33.67
CA PHE A 183 -24.52 57.95 -33.23
C PHE A 183 -24.57 57.03 -32.02
N ILE A 184 -25.48 57.30 -31.07
CA ILE A 184 -25.69 56.46 -29.89
C ILE A 184 -26.07 55.03 -30.29
N TYR A 185 -26.94 54.83 -31.27
CA TYR A 185 -27.31 53.49 -31.72
C TYR A 185 -26.16 52.75 -32.41
N GLN A 186 -25.27 53.47 -33.11
CA GLN A 186 -24.08 52.87 -33.71
C GLN A 186 -23.07 52.41 -32.65
N THR A 187 -22.85 53.21 -31.60
CA THR A 187 -21.97 52.82 -30.49
C THR A 187 -22.54 51.65 -29.69
N LEU A 188 -23.82 51.66 -29.34
CA LEU A 188 -24.45 50.51 -28.66
C LEU A 188 -24.34 49.23 -29.50
N ARG A 189 -24.52 49.33 -30.82
CA ARG A 189 -24.35 48.19 -31.72
C ARG A 189 -22.92 47.63 -31.69
N ALA A 190 -21.93 48.51 -31.78
CA ALA A 190 -20.52 48.12 -31.72
C ALA A 190 -20.18 47.43 -30.39
N ASP A 191 -20.72 47.93 -29.27
CA ASP A 191 -20.52 47.34 -27.94
C ASP A 191 -21.11 45.92 -27.83
N VAL A 192 -22.31 45.71 -28.39
CA VAL A 192 -22.97 44.40 -28.39
C VAL A 192 -22.24 43.41 -29.31
N GLU A 193 -21.79 43.86 -30.49
CA GLU A 193 -20.98 43.04 -31.41
C GLU A 193 -19.63 42.66 -30.77
N GLN A 194 -18.98 43.59 -30.07
CA GLN A 194 -17.76 43.32 -29.31
C GLN A 194 -18.02 42.29 -28.20
N LEU A 195 -19.14 42.41 -27.48
CA LEU A 195 -19.51 41.42 -26.45
C LEU A 195 -19.68 40.03 -27.06
N ASP A 196 -20.39 39.90 -28.19
CA ASP A 196 -20.60 38.60 -28.83
C ASP A 196 -19.30 37.99 -29.35
N GLU A 197 -18.38 38.81 -29.90
CA GLU A 197 -17.03 38.36 -30.28
C GLU A 197 -16.23 37.82 -29.08
N THR A 198 -16.32 38.47 -27.92
CA THR A 198 -15.65 37.96 -26.71
C THR A 198 -16.25 36.63 -26.24
N LEU A 199 -17.56 36.45 -26.36
CA LEU A 199 -18.24 35.20 -26.04
C LEU A 199 -17.89 34.08 -27.03
N SER A 200 -17.81 34.41 -28.32
CA SER A 200 -17.47 33.46 -29.39
C SER A 200 -16.01 32.98 -29.26
N ARG A 201 -15.08 33.88 -28.91
CA ARG A 201 -13.67 33.54 -28.70
C ARG A 201 -13.47 32.59 -27.52
N ARG A 202 -14.27 32.73 -26.45
CA ARG A 202 -14.26 31.78 -25.32
C ARG A 202 -14.70 30.37 -25.72
N ARG A 203 -15.59 30.23 -26.70
CA ARG A 203 -16.00 28.91 -27.24
C ARG A 203 -14.95 28.26 -28.15
N LYS A 204 -14.14 29.06 -28.86
CA LYS A 204 -13.09 28.57 -29.76
C LYS A 204 -11.86 28.01 -29.01
N ALA A 205 -11.74 28.28 -27.71
CA ALA A 205 -10.75 27.60 -26.87
C ALA A 205 -11.01 26.09 -26.91
N ALA A 206 -9.94 25.28 -26.89
CA ALA A 206 -10.05 23.82 -26.94
C ALA A 206 -11.10 23.35 -25.92
N PRO A 207 -12.11 22.57 -26.35
CA PRO A 207 -13.14 22.12 -25.43
C PRO A 207 -12.47 21.33 -24.31
N PRO A 208 -12.75 21.65 -23.03
CA PRO A 208 -12.21 20.87 -21.94
C PRO A 208 -12.67 19.41 -22.09
N PRO A 209 -11.86 18.43 -21.63
CA PRO A 209 -12.25 17.01 -21.65
C PRO A 209 -13.67 16.84 -21.09
N ARG A 210 -14.48 16.01 -21.77
CA ARG A 210 -15.91 15.81 -21.44
C ARG A 210 -16.11 15.51 -19.95
N ASP A 211 -15.22 14.68 -19.40
CA ASP A 211 -15.23 14.28 -18.01
C ASP A 211 -13.99 14.76 -17.25
N VAL A 212 -14.17 15.00 -15.95
CA VAL A 212 -13.06 15.31 -15.04
C VAL A 212 -12.46 13.98 -14.59
N PRO A 213 -11.15 13.73 -14.80
CA PRO A 213 -10.53 12.48 -14.39
C PRO A 213 -10.68 12.26 -12.89
N ARG A 214 -10.93 11.02 -12.49
CA ARG A 214 -11.10 10.61 -11.10
C ARG A 214 -9.95 9.70 -10.70
N MET A 215 -9.40 9.90 -9.51
CA MET A 215 -8.42 8.96 -8.95
C MET A 215 -9.15 7.91 -8.12
N LYS A 216 -8.63 6.68 -8.15
CA LYS A 216 -9.11 5.56 -7.33
C LYS A 216 -7.93 4.82 -6.70
N LEU A 217 -8.16 4.27 -5.52
CA LEU A 217 -7.26 3.29 -4.90
C LEU A 217 -7.61 1.91 -5.43
N GLN A 218 -6.63 1.25 -6.03
CA GLN A 218 -6.75 -0.14 -6.47
C GLN A 218 -5.84 -1.01 -5.60
N PRO A 219 -6.34 -2.11 -5.01
CA PRO A 219 -5.51 -3.08 -4.32
C PRO A 219 -4.44 -3.66 -5.25
N VAL A 220 -3.24 -3.84 -4.72
CA VAL A 220 -2.13 -4.51 -5.42
C VAL A 220 -2.08 -5.97 -4.96
N ASP A 221 -1.93 -6.89 -5.91
CA ASP A 221 -1.66 -8.29 -5.58
C ASP A 221 -0.22 -8.42 -5.08
N VAL A 222 -0.08 -8.70 -3.78
CA VAL A 222 1.20 -8.86 -3.10
C VAL A 222 1.67 -10.32 -3.03
N GLY A 223 0.99 -11.22 -3.75
CA GLY A 223 1.28 -12.64 -3.75
C GLY A 223 0.44 -13.43 -2.75
N PRO A 224 0.67 -14.75 -2.65
CA PRO A 224 -0.16 -15.64 -1.85
C PRO A 224 -0.04 -15.30 -0.36
N ALA A 225 -1.17 -15.33 0.34
CA ALA A 225 -1.21 -15.18 1.78
C ALA A 225 -0.33 -16.25 2.47
N PRO A 226 0.34 -15.92 3.58
CA PRO A 226 1.16 -16.88 4.31
C PRO A 226 0.30 -18.07 4.80
N PRO A 227 0.84 -19.30 4.84
CA PRO A 227 0.13 -20.47 5.31
C PRO A 227 -0.36 -20.30 6.76
N PRO A 228 -1.51 -20.86 7.16
CA PRO A 228 -2.05 -20.71 8.51
C PRO A 228 -1.11 -21.25 9.60
N GLU A 229 -0.26 -22.23 9.28
CA GLU A 229 0.75 -22.80 10.17
C GLU A 229 1.79 -21.74 10.58
N TYR A 230 2.04 -20.73 9.75
CA TYR A 230 2.98 -19.64 10.06
C TYR A 230 2.56 -18.88 11.33
N ARG A 231 1.24 -18.69 11.54
CA ARG A 231 0.69 -18.02 12.74
C ARG A 231 0.80 -18.87 14.01
N THR A 232 1.02 -20.19 13.88
CA THR A 232 1.14 -21.11 15.01
C THR A 232 2.53 -21.13 15.63
N ILE A 233 3.53 -20.58 14.94
CA ILE A 233 4.91 -20.51 15.42
C ILE A 233 4.92 -19.62 16.69
N PRO A 234 5.32 -20.14 17.87
CA PRO A 234 5.27 -19.39 19.13
C PRO A 234 6.03 -18.06 19.07
N ALA A 235 7.10 -18.02 18.27
CA ALA A 235 7.90 -16.85 17.97
C ALA A 235 7.11 -15.75 17.22
N VAL A 236 6.35 -16.13 16.19
CA VAL A 236 5.47 -15.23 15.41
C VAL A 236 4.34 -14.67 16.27
N ARG A 237 3.76 -15.51 17.14
CA ARG A 237 2.67 -15.13 18.05
C ARG A 237 3.11 -14.20 19.18
N ARG A 238 4.34 -14.35 19.68
CA ARG A 238 4.89 -13.52 20.77
C ARG A 238 5.33 -12.13 20.29
N GLU A 239 5.87 -12.03 19.08
CA GLU A 239 6.41 -10.78 18.53
C GLU A 239 5.49 -10.10 17.50
N LEU A 240 4.23 -10.54 17.39
CA LEU A 240 3.20 -9.94 16.52
C LEU A 240 3.59 -9.89 15.03
N LEU A 241 4.41 -10.80 14.50
CA LEU A 241 4.94 -10.73 13.11
C LEU A 241 3.87 -10.82 11.98
N THR A 242 2.57 -10.80 12.28
CA THR A 242 1.44 -10.59 11.34
C THR A 242 1.32 -9.13 10.89
N GLN A 243 2.44 -8.41 10.91
CA GLN A 243 2.50 -6.99 11.20
C GLN A 243 2.29 -6.14 9.92
N PHE A 244 2.10 -6.77 8.76
CA PHE A 244 1.65 -6.10 7.52
C PHE A 244 0.32 -6.66 6.98
N GLU A 245 -0.33 -7.57 7.70
CA GLU A 245 -1.64 -8.09 7.28
C GLU A 245 -2.75 -7.05 7.45
N ASP A 246 -2.57 -6.05 8.31
CA ASP A 246 -3.51 -4.94 8.56
C ASP A 246 -3.45 -3.84 7.52
N ILE A 247 -2.39 -3.76 6.71
CA ILE A 247 -2.20 -2.67 5.74
C ILE A 247 -2.28 -3.22 4.32
N GLY A 248 -3.46 -3.05 3.70
CA GLY A 248 -3.63 -3.31 2.28
C GLY A 248 -2.71 -2.43 1.44
N GLN A 249 -1.88 -3.05 0.60
CA GLN A 249 -1.10 -2.33 -0.39
C GLN A 249 -2.01 -1.89 -1.52
N ASN A 250 -2.10 -0.57 -1.72
CA ASN A 250 -2.89 0.02 -2.77
C ASN A 250 -1.98 0.78 -3.73
N ARG A 251 -2.43 0.92 -4.98
CA ARG A 251 -1.88 1.87 -5.93
C ARG A 251 -2.95 2.89 -6.29
N VAL A 252 -2.53 4.14 -6.41
CA VAL A 252 -3.39 5.21 -6.94
C VAL A 252 -3.40 5.09 -8.45
N VAL A 253 -4.59 4.93 -9.03
CA VAL A 253 -4.80 4.82 -10.47
C VAL A 253 -5.73 5.94 -10.88
N VAL A 254 -5.41 6.60 -12.00
CA VAL A 254 -6.36 7.50 -12.65
C VAL A 254 -7.34 6.62 -13.41
N GLU A 255 -8.62 6.72 -13.08
CA GLU A 255 -9.67 6.11 -13.87
C GLU A 255 -9.73 6.84 -15.21
N GLU A 256 -9.07 6.26 -16.22
CA GLU A 256 -9.37 6.55 -17.62
C GLU A 256 -10.79 6.05 -17.86
N LEU A 257 -11.73 7.00 -17.94
CA LEU A 257 -13.08 6.70 -18.39
C LEU A 257 -12.98 6.36 -19.88
N LEU A 258 -12.76 5.06 -20.13
CA LEU A 258 -12.90 4.41 -21.42
C LEU A 258 -14.21 4.92 -22.03
N GLU A 259 -14.09 5.53 -23.21
CA GLU A 259 -15.23 5.98 -24.00
C GLU A 259 -16.21 4.81 -24.15
N ALA A 260 -17.25 4.80 -23.33
CA ALA A 260 -18.45 4.04 -23.61
C ALA A 260 -19.16 4.75 -24.76
N LEU A 261 -18.59 4.63 -25.96
CA LEU A 261 -19.36 4.65 -27.19
C LEU A 261 -20.37 3.50 -27.06
N HIS A 262 -21.58 3.81 -26.60
CA HIS A 262 -22.74 3.00 -26.90
C HIS A 262 -23.12 3.26 -28.36
N PRO A 263 -22.96 2.29 -29.28
CA PRO A 263 -23.50 2.39 -30.62
C PRO A 263 -24.95 1.89 -30.57
N ALA A 264 -25.85 2.71 -30.03
CA ALA A 264 -27.28 2.37 -29.99
C ALA A 264 -28.18 3.61 -29.96
N GLU A 265 -27.92 4.62 -30.79
CA GLU A 265 -28.92 5.69 -31.06
C GLU A 265 -28.69 6.42 -32.40
N LEU A 266 -28.17 5.70 -33.41
CA LEU A 266 -28.11 6.17 -34.81
C LEU A 266 -28.78 5.15 -35.75
N ARG A 267 -30.07 4.90 -35.48
CA ARG A 267 -31.11 4.53 -36.44
C ARG A 267 -32.37 5.15 -35.86
N GLN A 268 -32.84 6.29 -36.35
CA GLN A 268 -33.67 6.34 -37.54
C GLN A 268 -33.47 7.68 -38.28
N VAL A 269 -33.34 7.53 -39.59
CA VAL A 269 -33.61 8.51 -40.65
C VAL A 269 -35.07 8.94 -40.58
#